data_AF-A0AB37UGP8-F1
#
_entry.id   AF-A0AB37UGP8-F1
#
_cell.length_a   1.000
_cell.length_b   1.000
_cell.length_c   1.000
_cell.angle_alpha   90.00
_cell.angle_beta   90.00
_cell.angle_gamma   90.00
#
_symmetry.space_group_name_H-M   'P 1'
#
loop_
_entity.id
_entity.type
_entity.pdbx_description
1 polymer ?
#
loop_
_entity_poly.entity_id
_entity_poly.type
_entity_poly.pdbx_seq_one_letter_code
_entity_poly.pdbx_strand_id
1 'polypeptide(L)'
;MRSSFVIQPVECLSACKRPCAVALAAPNKTTLMFGDLPPLESAAAVLQLASQYYNSTDGIVTRQERPEILQKGILARIPPFPQERQCNYEND
;
A
#
# COMPACT_ATOMS: atom_id res chain seq x y z
N MET A 1 14.71 7.37 -17.05
CA MET A 1 13.77 6.36 -16.53
C MET A 1 12.85 7.06 -15.53
N ARG A 2 11.59 7.34 -15.87
CA ARG A 2 10.62 7.83 -14.88
C ARG A 2 9.96 6.60 -14.27
N SER A 3 10.05 6.44 -12.95
CA SER A 3 9.34 5.38 -12.24
C SER A 3 7.82 5.62 -12.36
N SER A 4 7.03 4.55 -12.55
CA SER A 4 5.56 4.64 -12.66
C SER A 4 4.87 5.03 -11.34
N PHE A 5 5.63 5.17 -10.26
CA PHE A 5 5.19 5.59 -8.94
C PHE A 5 6.25 6.50 -8.29
N VAL A 6 5.79 7.31 -7.34
CA VAL A 6 6.62 8.24 -6.58
C VAL A 6 7.02 7.59 -5.27
N ILE A 7 8.30 7.66 -4.94
CA ILE A 7 8.84 7.26 -3.63
C ILE A 7 9.02 8.54 -2.82
N GLN A 8 8.45 8.59 -1.63
CA GLN A 8 8.56 9.74 -0.74
C GLN A 8 8.84 9.27 0.69
N PRO A 9 9.72 9.97 1.44
CA PRO A 9 9.79 9.82 2.88
C PRO A 9 8.50 10.36 3.51
N VAL A 10 8.09 9.76 4.62
CA VAL A 10 7.01 10.26 5.46
C VAL A 10 7.50 10.25 6.91
N GLU A 11 7.01 11.20 7.71
CA GLU A 11 7.46 11.35 9.10
C GLU A 11 7.04 10.18 9.99
N CYS A 12 5.83 9.63 9.77
CA CYS A 12 5.28 8.62 10.65
C CYS A 12 4.32 7.66 9.93
N LEU A 13 4.56 6.37 10.13
CA LEU A 13 3.61 5.29 9.83
C LEU A 13 3.07 4.61 11.10
N SER A 14 3.40 5.12 12.29
CA SER A 14 3.08 4.47 13.58
C SER A 14 3.66 3.04 13.73
N ALA A 15 4.70 2.71 12.95
CA ALA A 15 5.39 1.42 12.96
C ALA A 15 6.65 1.41 13.84
N CYS A 16 6.70 2.23 14.90
CA CYS A 16 7.93 2.49 15.66
C CYS A 16 8.59 1.21 16.22
N LYS A 17 7.79 0.21 16.59
CA LYS A 17 8.28 -1.09 17.10
C LYS A 17 8.43 -2.17 16.03
N ARG A 18 8.19 -1.83 14.76
CA ARG A 18 8.15 -2.77 13.61
C ARG A 18 8.99 -2.27 12.41
N PRO A 19 10.26 -1.84 12.60
CA PRO A 19 11.10 -1.38 11.49
C PRO A 19 11.62 -2.55 10.64
N CYS A 20 11.96 -2.38 9.35
CA CYS A 20 11.65 -1.22 8.50
C CYS A 20 10.21 -1.29 7.97
N ALA A 21 9.63 -0.12 7.63
CA ALA A 21 8.24 -0.01 7.22
C ALA A 21 8.05 0.78 5.92
N VAL A 22 6.99 0.44 5.17
CA VAL A 22 6.59 1.09 3.92
C VAL A 22 5.08 0.99 3.77
N ALA A 23 4.48 1.99 3.10
CA ALA A 23 3.09 1.94 2.68
C ALA A 23 2.98 2.16 1.16
N LEU A 24 2.04 1.45 0.54
CA LEU A 24 1.60 1.67 -0.85
C LEU A 24 0.19 2.24 -0.81
N ALA A 25 0.01 3.43 -1.35
CA ALA A 25 -1.24 4.16 -1.32
C ALA A 25 -1.52 4.81 -2.68
N ALA A 26 -2.79 4.82 -3.09
CA ALA A 26 -3.30 5.54 -4.24
C ALA A 26 -4.80 5.83 -4.07
N PRO A 27 -5.35 6.85 -4.76
CA PRO A 27 -6.79 7.09 -4.77
C PRO A 27 -7.58 5.85 -5.19
N ASN A 28 -8.73 5.63 -4.55
CA ASN A 28 -9.63 4.50 -4.80
C ASN A 28 -9.02 3.09 -4.59
N LYS A 29 -7.80 3.00 -4.05
CA LYS A 29 -7.14 1.72 -3.76
C LYS A 29 -7.00 1.51 -2.26
N THR A 30 -7.04 0.24 -1.85
CA THR A 30 -6.68 -0.17 -0.49
C THR A 30 -5.23 0.23 -0.23
N THR A 31 -4.94 0.93 0.86
CA THR A 31 -3.56 1.17 1.29
C THR A 31 -3.01 -0.08 1.96
N LEU A 32 -1.85 -0.53 1.52
CA LEU A 32 -1.12 -1.66 2.11
C LEU A 32 0.08 -1.13 2.88
N MET A 33 0.16 -1.46 4.17
CA MET A 33 1.28 -1.06 5.03
C MET A 33 2.01 -2.28 5.56
N PHE A 34 3.34 -2.25 5.49
CA PHE A 34 4.24 -3.32 5.90
C PHE A 34 5.23 -2.85 6.96
N GLY A 35 5.70 -3.79 7.78
CA GLY A 35 6.75 -3.62 8.78
C GLY A 35 7.62 -4.86 8.91
N ASP A 36 8.60 -4.81 9.82
CA ASP A 36 9.63 -5.85 10.03
C ASP A 36 10.42 -6.22 8.77
N LEU A 37 10.60 -5.26 7.87
CA LEU A 37 11.29 -5.52 6.62
C LEU A 37 12.82 -5.54 6.83
N PRO A 38 13.53 -6.58 6.36
CA PRO A 38 14.99 -6.60 6.34
C PRO A 38 15.52 -5.47 5.42
N PRO A 39 16.22 -4.45 5.95
CA PRO A 39 16.51 -3.22 5.20
C PRO A 39 17.39 -3.44 3.96
N LEU A 40 18.34 -4.36 4.03
CA LEU A 40 19.32 -4.61 2.96
C LEU A 40 18.78 -5.54 1.85
N GLU A 41 17.67 -6.24 2.11
CA GLU A 41 17.15 -7.29 1.21
C GLU A 41 15.78 -6.92 0.63
N SER A 42 15.08 -5.94 1.22
CA SER A 42 13.68 -5.68 0.88
C SER A 42 13.47 -4.76 -0.32
N ALA A 43 14.47 -3.99 -0.76
CA ALA A 43 14.28 -2.94 -1.76
C ALA A 43 13.70 -3.46 -3.09
N ALA A 44 14.28 -4.53 -3.65
CA ALA A 44 13.79 -5.13 -4.90
C ALA A 44 12.37 -5.70 -4.75
N ALA A 45 12.09 -6.37 -3.62
CA ALA A 45 10.76 -6.91 -3.32
C ALA A 45 9.70 -5.80 -3.18
N VAL A 46 10.05 -4.68 -2.54
CA VAL A 46 9.15 -3.52 -2.41
C VAL A 46 8.83 -2.92 -3.79
N LEU A 47 9.80 -2.80 -4.68
CA LEU A 47 9.57 -2.30 -6.05
C LEU A 47 8.72 -3.27 -6.89
N GLN A 48 8.92 -4.58 -6.73
CA GLN A 48 8.07 -5.59 -7.36
C GLN A 48 6.63 -5.49 -6.86
N LEU A 49 6.43 -5.40 -5.55
CA LEU A 49 5.10 -5.23 -4.96
C LEU A 49 4.45 -3.91 -5.40
N ALA A 50 5.21 -2.81 -5.47
CA ALA A 50 4.71 -1.53 -5.95
C ALA A 50 4.22 -1.62 -7.41
N SER A 51 4.89 -2.41 -8.25
CA SER A 51 4.47 -2.67 -9.63
C SER A 51 3.19 -3.51 -9.70
N GLN A 52 3.06 -4.54 -8.87
CA GLN A 52 1.83 -5.33 -8.74
C GLN A 52 0.66 -4.47 -8.27
N TYR A 53 0.90 -3.64 -7.24
CA TYR A 53 -0.07 -2.70 -6.70
C TYR A 53 -0.48 -1.62 -7.71
N TYR A 54 0.46 -1.14 -8.54
CA TYR A 54 0.18 -0.19 -9.61
C TYR A 54 -0.80 -0.80 -10.62
N ASN A 55 -0.59 -2.06 -11.01
CA ASN A 55 -1.41 -2.77 -11.99
C ASN A 55 -2.75 -3.27 -11.44
N SER A 56 -2.92 -3.40 -10.11
CA SER A 56 -4.23 -3.73 -9.54
C SER A 56 -5.21 -2.57 -9.67
N THR A 57 -6.51 -2.85 -9.76
CA THR A 57 -7.54 -1.80 -9.86
C THR A 57 -7.96 -1.28 -8.49
N ASP A 58 -7.88 -2.11 -7.45
CA ASP A 58 -8.44 -1.88 -6.11
C ASP A 58 -7.38 -1.82 -4.99
N GLY A 59 -6.09 -1.92 -5.34
CA GLY A 59 -4.99 -1.95 -4.38
C GLY A 59 -4.83 -3.27 -3.63
N ILE A 60 -5.51 -4.33 -4.05
CA ILE A 60 -5.35 -5.66 -3.48
C ILE A 60 -4.28 -6.41 -4.27
N VAL A 61 -3.30 -6.97 -3.54
CA VAL A 61 -2.35 -7.95 -4.05
C VAL A 61 -2.44 -9.16 -3.11
N THR A 62 -2.79 -10.33 -3.65
CA THR A 62 -3.04 -11.50 -2.81
C THR A 62 -1.75 -11.95 -2.11
N ARG A 63 -1.87 -12.71 -1.02
CA ARG A 63 -0.69 -13.21 -0.30
C ARG A 63 0.26 -14.01 -1.20
N GLN A 64 -0.27 -14.79 -2.13
CA GLN A 64 0.51 -15.67 -2.99
C GLN A 64 1.25 -14.90 -4.09
N GLU A 65 0.68 -13.81 -4.58
CA GLU A 65 1.32 -12.97 -5.61
C GLU A 65 2.45 -12.09 -5.06
N ARG A 66 2.42 -11.79 -3.75
CA ARG A 66 3.45 -10.95 -3.12
C ARG A 66 4.82 -11.64 -3.14
N PRO A 67 5.92 -10.87 -3.31
CA PRO A 67 7.27 -11.35 -3.08
C PRO A 67 7.41 -12.00 -1.71
N GLU A 68 8.26 -13.01 -1.58
CA GLU A 68 8.35 -13.87 -0.37
C GLU A 68 8.48 -13.08 0.94
N ILE A 69 9.39 -12.11 0.99
CA ILE A 69 9.63 -11.21 2.13
C ILE A 69 8.34 -10.47 2.54
N LEU A 70 7.49 -10.12 1.58
CA LEU A 70 6.25 -9.36 1.75
C LEU A 70 5.00 -10.24 1.86
N GLN A 71 5.12 -11.57 1.89
CA GLN A 71 3.98 -12.45 2.19
C GLN A 71 3.54 -12.39 3.66
N LYS A 72 4.43 -11.89 4.53
CA LYS A 72 4.20 -11.61 5.95
C LYS A 72 4.39 -10.10 6.19
N GLY A 73 4.36 -9.66 7.45
CA GLY A 73 4.70 -8.29 7.81
C GLY A 73 3.64 -7.23 7.49
N ILE A 74 2.44 -7.62 7.05
CA ILE A 74 1.35 -6.65 6.86
C ILE A 74 0.93 -6.08 8.21
N LEU A 75 0.98 -4.75 8.35
CA LEU A 75 0.59 -4.03 9.55
C LEU A 75 -0.83 -3.50 9.44
N ALA A 76 -1.24 -3.06 8.25
CA ALA A 76 -2.58 -2.56 8.00
C ALA A 76 -3.01 -2.77 6.54
N ARG A 77 -4.33 -2.92 6.37
CA ARG A 77 -5.06 -2.77 5.11
C ARG A 77 -6.12 -1.71 5.34
N ILE A 78 -5.93 -0.53 4.77
CA ILE A 78 -6.85 0.60 4.97
C ILE A 78 -7.67 0.72 3.70
N PRO A 79 -8.99 0.46 3.74
CA PRO A 79 -9.86 0.63 2.58
C PRO A 79 -9.78 2.04 2.02
N PRO A 80 -10.02 2.24 0.71
CA PRO A 80 -10.17 3.59 0.19
C PRO A 80 -11.35 4.28 0.88
N PHE A 81 -11.33 5.62 0.90
CA PHE A 81 -12.50 6.37 1.37
C PHE A 81 -13.75 5.92 0.58
N PRO A 82 -14.91 5.77 1.25
CA PRO A 82 -16.16 5.57 0.54
C PRO A 82 -16.30 6.70 -0.49
N GLN A 83 -16.53 6.35 -1.76
CA GLN A 83 -16.93 7.36 -2.73
C GLN A 83 -18.20 8.01 -2.20
N GLU A 84 -18.24 9.35 -2.22
CA GLU A 84 -19.42 10.10 -1.78
C GLU A 84 -20.66 9.48 -2.44
N ARG A 85 -21.54 8.89 -1.61
CA ARG A 85 -22.90 8.64 -2.07
C ARG A 85 -23.46 10.02 -2.29
N GLN A 86 -23.76 10.37 -3.54
CA GLN A 86 -24.53 11.55 -3.86
C GLN A 86 -25.82 11.44 -3.06
N CYS A 87 -25.93 12.22 -1.97
CA CYS A 87 -27.20 12.42 -1.31
C CYS A 87 -28.02 13.21 -2.33
N ASN A 88 -28.83 12.49 -3.11
CA ASN A 88 -29.91 13.10 -3.87
C ASN A 88 -30.84 13.71 -2.83
N TYR A 89 -30.66 14.99 -2.54
CA TYR A 89 -31.70 15.81 -1.94
C TYR A 89 -32.77 15.98 -3.03
N GLU A 90 -33.57 14.93 -3.26
CA GLU A 90 -34.87 15.13 -3.88
C GLU A 90 -35.69 15.91 -2.86
N ASN A 91 -36.01 17.16 -3.21
CA ASN A 91 -36.87 18.02 -2.41
C ASN A 91 -38.25 17.35 -2.29
N ASP A 92 -38.63 16.98 -1.07
CA ASP A 92 -40.01 16.77 -0.64
C ASP A 92 -40.36 17.87 0.37
#